data_AF-A0A4Q2M6A5-F1
#
_entry.id   AF-A0A4Q2M6A5-F1
#
_cell.length_a   1.000
_cell.length_b   1.000
_cell.length_c   1.000
_cell.angle_alpha   90.00
_cell.angle_beta   90.00
_cell.angle_gamma   90.00
#
_symmetry.space_group_name_H-M   'P 1'
#
loop_
_entity.id
_entity.type
_entity.pdbx_description
1 polymer ?
#
loop_
_entity_poly.entity_id
_entity_poly.type
_entity_poly.pdbx_seq_one_letter_code
_entity_poly.pdbx_strand_id
1 'polypeptide(L)'
;MSKRKADKDRKPDLRRFVEIAERPSLGVEVSTGRAWVGVDQQVGHGSGDALFALTDEQYATGLANGWELREFMSACWNGQRNDVLMFHPGGGSWRPESWHPLRSRPLTPTITGEIWRHIDALGEASDSDAVELSQALAAGTAPPTIDSDGAQRMTFSLVGEGAYPRPAALIAGLDARSDRDRAREVLGAALDPSSDLFALEADRVRLVFTEDRLSEIVLERPAPVPPPAGQLRAFLDVLGTPEFGEEYAAVARLAGAAIERWAVSSGFPRRLVVFDGGVDMQVEGGRVLSARIRLREDADGGSYRHTETLLSGVAWPPTRDDMHGVLGAPAASSGATDLHRYGTRDLLVEYELGSAGETPLSITAVPVGVSISHGIHRWRSGEFTLFLDALGRPEDDPLVAHVRGLPGVRLGSRRGRIASVEIGGRGYQSERFPAFVKGMTADPTRSDIPFGKPHDSGDHDDLRYFDQGCIHVLSADGTAITTITVSSEPPENVDIHRFTPFGGR
;
A
#
# COMPACT_ATOMS: atom_id res chain seq x y z
N MET A 1 -18.42 38.82 -4.24
CA MET A 1 -18.08 37.49 -4.78
C MET A 1 -18.94 36.46 -4.08
N SER A 2 -19.65 35.64 -4.86
CA SER A 2 -20.69 34.71 -4.39
C SER A 2 -20.09 33.58 -3.54
N LYS A 3 -20.66 33.34 -2.35
CA LYS A 3 -20.38 32.16 -1.52
C LYS A 3 -20.79 30.92 -2.32
N ARG A 4 -19.83 30.08 -2.73
CA ARG A 4 -20.13 28.75 -3.26
C ARG A 4 -20.79 27.93 -2.14
N LYS A 5 -22.08 27.69 -2.32
CA LYS A 5 -22.85 26.66 -1.62
C LYS A 5 -22.12 25.34 -1.89
N ALA A 6 -21.63 24.68 -0.84
CA ALA A 6 -21.22 23.29 -0.96
C ALA A 6 -22.40 22.52 -1.55
N ASP A 7 -22.15 21.81 -2.65
CA ASP A 7 -23.15 21.11 -3.45
C ASP A 7 -23.66 19.90 -2.66
N LYS A 8 -24.56 20.15 -1.71
CA LYS A 8 -25.09 19.15 -0.76
C LYS A 8 -26.09 18.17 -1.40
N ASP A 9 -26.37 18.30 -2.70
CA ASP A 9 -27.40 17.52 -3.41
C ASP A 9 -26.85 16.65 -4.55
N ARG A 10 -25.52 16.49 -4.69
CA ARG A 10 -25.00 15.53 -5.68
C ARG A 10 -25.32 14.12 -5.21
N LYS A 11 -26.20 13.42 -5.93
CA LYS A 11 -26.42 11.98 -5.72
C LYS A 11 -25.08 11.25 -5.85
N PRO A 12 -24.74 10.31 -4.95
CA PRO A 12 -23.49 9.57 -5.05
C PRO A 12 -23.44 8.83 -6.39
N ASP A 13 -22.28 8.89 -7.04
CA ASP A 13 -22.05 8.13 -8.26
C ASP A 13 -21.88 6.66 -7.89
N LEU A 14 -22.90 5.85 -8.20
CA LEU A 14 -22.92 4.43 -7.86
C LEU A 14 -22.05 3.57 -8.80
N ARG A 15 -21.50 4.16 -9.88
CA ARG A 15 -20.62 3.46 -10.81
C ARG A 15 -19.30 3.14 -10.12
N ARG A 16 -18.83 1.91 -10.31
CA ARG A 16 -17.55 1.43 -9.76
C ARG A 16 -16.53 1.32 -10.88
N PHE A 17 -15.42 2.01 -10.73
CA PHE A 17 -14.34 2.05 -11.71
C PHE A 17 -13.14 1.30 -11.15
N VAL A 18 -12.64 0.31 -11.90
CA VAL A 18 -11.51 -0.53 -11.52
C VAL A 18 -10.36 -0.28 -12.48
N GLU A 19 -9.24 0.17 -11.95
CA GLU A 19 -8.01 0.39 -12.73
C GLU A 19 -7.24 -0.92 -12.90
N ILE A 20 -6.72 -1.16 -14.11
CA ILE A 20 -6.03 -2.39 -14.54
C ILE A 20 -4.59 -2.08 -14.97
N ALA A 21 -4.32 -0.87 -15.46
CA ALA A 21 -2.97 -0.39 -15.75
C ALA A 21 -2.85 1.09 -15.37
N GLU A 22 -1.66 1.55 -14.99
CA GLU A 22 -1.42 2.95 -14.58
C GLU A 22 -0.88 3.83 -15.71
N ARG A 23 -0.25 3.26 -16.75
CA ARG A 23 0.45 4.00 -17.81
C ARG A 23 0.17 3.46 -19.22
N PRO A 24 -0.84 4.02 -19.93
CA PRO A 24 -1.82 4.99 -19.45
C PRO A 24 -2.77 4.36 -18.41
N SER A 25 -3.48 5.19 -17.66
CA SER A 25 -4.50 4.70 -16.73
C SER A 25 -5.62 4.05 -17.54
N LEU A 26 -5.79 2.74 -17.39
CA LEU A 26 -6.77 1.93 -18.12
C LEU A 26 -7.57 1.09 -17.14
N GLY A 27 -8.82 0.81 -17.46
CA GLY A 27 -9.62 -0.08 -16.63
C GLY A 27 -11.03 -0.32 -17.12
N VAL A 28 -11.89 -0.77 -16.21
CA VAL A 28 -13.28 -1.15 -16.50
C VAL A 28 -14.24 -0.47 -15.53
N GLU A 29 -15.38 -0.01 -16.04
CA GLU A 29 -16.55 0.31 -15.22
C GLU A 29 -17.35 -0.97 -15.01
N VAL A 30 -17.24 -1.60 -13.83
CA VAL A 30 -17.74 -2.98 -13.62
C VAL A 30 -19.27 -3.10 -13.69
N SER A 31 -20.01 -2.02 -13.48
CA SER A 31 -21.48 -2.01 -13.62
C SER A 31 -21.98 -2.20 -15.05
N THR A 32 -21.19 -1.78 -16.06
CA THR A 32 -21.54 -1.91 -17.48
C THR A 32 -20.60 -2.83 -18.25
N GLY A 33 -19.46 -3.20 -17.65
CA GLY A 33 -18.38 -3.92 -18.33
C GLY A 33 -17.59 -3.08 -19.32
N ARG A 34 -17.86 -1.76 -19.39
CA ARG A 34 -17.26 -0.87 -20.38
C ARG A 34 -15.84 -0.48 -19.99
N ALA A 35 -14.90 -0.72 -20.90
CA ALA A 35 -13.51 -0.33 -20.71
C ALA A 35 -13.31 1.18 -20.86
N TRP A 36 -12.30 1.73 -20.18
CA TRP A 36 -11.99 3.16 -20.19
C TRP A 36 -10.49 3.44 -20.22
N VAL A 37 -10.13 4.65 -20.66
CA VAL A 37 -8.80 5.27 -20.50
C VAL A 37 -8.93 6.61 -19.77
N GLY A 38 -8.03 6.85 -18.83
CA GLY A 38 -7.86 8.13 -18.16
C GLY A 38 -7.04 9.09 -19.01
N VAL A 39 -7.58 10.28 -19.27
CA VAL A 39 -6.91 11.35 -20.01
C VAL A 39 -6.99 12.62 -19.18
N ASP A 40 -5.86 13.33 -19.09
CA ASP A 40 -5.81 14.64 -18.45
C ASP A 40 -6.36 15.67 -19.44
N GLN A 41 -7.44 16.38 -19.10
CA GLN A 41 -7.98 17.48 -19.90
C GLN A 41 -7.64 18.84 -19.28
N GLN A 42 -7.00 18.88 -18.11
CA GLN A 42 -6.58 20.11 -17.46
C GLN A 42 -5.17 20.48 -17.88
N VAL A 43 -5.05 21.63 -18.56
CA VAL A 43 -3.76 22.16 -19.03
C VAL A 43 -2.81 22.36 -17.84
N GLY A 44 -1.82 21.47 -17.67
CA GLY A 44 -0.60 21.73 -16.89
C GLY A 44 -0.25 20.81 -15.72
N HIS A 45 -0.99 19.73 -15.42
CA HIS A 45 -0.72 18.93 -14.20
C HIS A 45 -0.50 17.41 -14.35
N GLY A 46 -0.63 16.81 -15.53
CA GLY A 46 -0.07 15.49 -15.83
C GLY A 46 -0.76 14.31 -15.14
N SER A 47 -1.99 14.47 -14.65
CA SER A 47 -2.79 13.40 -14.02
C SER A 47 -4.15 13.29 -14.69
N GLY A 48 -4.52 12.11 -15.18
CA GLY A 48 -5.80 11.89 -15.87
C GLY A 48 -7.00 12.25 -15.00
N ASP A 49 -7.81 13.21 -15.45
CA ASP A 49 -8.97 13.74 -14.71
C ASP A 49 -10.31 13.44 -15.41
N ALA A 50 -10.29 12.98 -16.66
CA ALA A 50 -11.46 12.52 -17.42
C ALA A 50 -11.31 11.06 -17.86
N LEU A 51 -12.42 10.32 -17.91
CA LEU A 51 -12.45 8.93 -18.37
C LEU A 51 -13.19 8.83 -19.70
N PHE A 52 -12.58 8.18 -20.68
CA PHE A 52 -13.15 7.96 -22.02
C PHE A 52 -13.34 6.48 -22.28
N ALA A 53 -14.49 6.11 -22.85
CA ALA A 53 -14.79 4.74 -23.20
C ALA A 53 -13.88 4.23 -24.33
N LEU A 54 -13.42 2.99 -24.16
CA LEU A 54 -12.72 2.24 -25.19
C LEU A 54 -13.60 1.11 -25.74
N THR A 55 -13.33 0.69 -26.96
CA THR A 55 -13.75 -0.65 -27.41
C THR A 55 -12.87 -1.71 -26.76
N ASP A 56 -13.33 -2.96 -26.71
CA ASP A 56 -12.55 -4.07 -26.15
C ASP A 56 -11.22 -4.27 -26.88
N GLU A 57 -11.21 -4.05 -28.20
CA GLU A 57 -10.00 -4.11 -29.02
C GLU A 57 -9.00 -3.00 -28.64
N GLN A 58 -9.47 -1.74 -28.54
CA GLN A 58 -8.63 -0.63 -28.11
C GLN A 58 -8.07 -0.85 -26.70
N TYR A 59 -8.90 -1.37 -25.80
CA TYR A 59 -8.52 -1.65 -24.44
C TYR A 59 -7.46 -2.76 -24.33
N ALA A 60 -7.67 -3.91 -24.98
CA ALA A 60 -6.68 -4.99 -25.03
C ALA A 60 -5.36 -4.51 -25.66
N THR A 61 -5.44 -3.71 -26.73
CA THR A 61 -4.28 -3.11 -27.41
C THR A 61 -3.54 -2.15 -26.48
N GLY A 62 -4.26 -1.29 -25.76
CA GLY A 62 -3.68 -0.35 -24.80
C GLY A 62 -3.01 -1.03 -23.61
N LEU A 63 -3.57 -2.15 -23.12
CA LEU A 63 -2.94 -2.94 -22.06
C LEU A 63 -1.63 -3.60 -22.52
N ALA A 64 -1.58 -4.04 -23.79
CA ALA A 64 -0.38 -4.64 -24.37
C ALA A 64 0.70 -3.59 -24.69
N ASN A 65 0.28 -2.44 -25.23
CA ASN A 65 1.15 -1.31 -25.52
C ASN A 65 0.37 0.01 -25.45
N GLY A 66 0.53 0.73 -24.35
CA GLY A 66 -0.14 2.01 -24.11
C GLY A 66 0.15 3.09 -25.16
N TRP A 67 1.25 2.97 -25.90
CA TRP A 67 1.61 3.91 -26.97
C TRP A 67 0.64 3.87 -28.16
N GLU A 68 0.02 2.73 -28.41
CA GLU A 68 -0.96 2.56 -29.49
C GLU A 68 -2.22 3.42 -29.27
N LEU A 69 -2.50 3.80 -28.03
CA LEU A 69 -3.62 4.69 -27.70
C LEU A 69 -3.29 6.18 -27.86
N ARG A 70 -2.06 6.56 -28.20
CA ARG A 70 -1.62 7.95 -28.19
C ARG A 70 -2.48 8.87 -29.07
N GLU A 71 -2.85 8.43 -30.27
CA GLU A 71 -3.68 9.23 -31.18
C GLU A 71 -5.09 9.43 -30.62
N PHE A 72 -5.68 8.36 -30.07
CA PHE A 72 -6.99 8.42 -29.43
C PHE A 72 -6.98 9.33 -28.19
N MET A 73 -5.98 9.17 -27.31
CA MET A 73 -5.83 10.00 -26.11
C MET A 73 -5.59 11.47 -26.49
N SER A 74 -4.83 11.75 -27.56
CA SER A 74 -4.65 13.10 -28.08
C SER A 74 -5.96 13.71 -28.57
N ALA A 75 -6.79 12.94 -29.27
CA ALA A 75 -8.12 13.41 -29.69
C ALA A 75 -9.05 13.67 -28.48
N CYS A 76 -8.99 12.84 -27.44
CA CYS A 76 -9.71 13.04 -26.18
C CYS A 76 -9.23 14.31 -25.45
N TRP A 77 -7.91 14.49 -25.32
CA TRP A 77 -7.29 15.69 -24.75
C TRP A 77 -7.78 16.96 -25.45
N ASN A 78 -7.85 16.93 -26.78
CA ASN A 78 -8.31 18.07 -27.61
C ASN A 78 -9.84 18.27 -27.61
N GLY A 79 -10.60 17.50 -26.82
CA GLY A 79 -12.06 17.59 -26.74
C GLY A 79 -12.80 17.08 -27.99
N GLN A 80 -12.10 16.39 -28.90
CA GLN A 80 -12.68 15.87 -30.14
C GLN A 80 -13.50 14.59 -29.91
N ARG A 81 -13.33 13.93 -28.75
CA ARG A 81 -13.95 12.65 -28.41
C ARG A 81 -14.94 12.72 -27.23
N ASN A 82 -15.63 13.86 -27.08
CA ASN A 82 -16.67 14.01 -26.06
C ASN A 82 -17.86 13.07 -26.25
N ASP A 83 -18.00 12.44 -27.43
CA ASP A 83 -18.98 11.40 -27.74
C ASP A 83 -18.82 10.13 -26.89
N VAL A 84 -17.60 9.86 -26.41
CA VAL A 84 -17.26 8.67 -25.60
C VAL A 84 -16.84 9.02 -24.17
N LEU A 85 -17.05 10.26 -23.73
CA LEU A 85 -16.75 10.69 -22.37
C LEU A 85 -17.65 9.97 -21.35
N MET A 86 -17.05 9.29 -20.38
CA MET A 86 -17.75 8.54 -19.31
C MET A 86 -17.83 9.32 -18.00
N PHE A 87 -16.78 10.09 -17.68
CA PHE A 87 -16.68 10.83 -16.42
C PHE A 87 -16.02 12.19 -16.66
N HIS A 88 -16.66 13.26 -16.16
CA HIS A 88 -16.18 14.62 -16.26
C HIS A 88 -15.66 15.10 -14.88
N PRO A 89 -14.47 15.72 -14.79
CA PRO A 89 -13.87 16.22 -13.55
C PRO A 89 -14.52 17.49 -12.98
N GLY A 90 -15.80 17.74 -13.28
CA GLY A 90 -16.50 19.02 -13.08
C GLY A 90 -16.58 19.51 -11.63
N GLY A 91 -15.46 20.00 -11.09
CA GLY A 91 -15.35 20.78 -9.87
C GLY A 91 -15.38 19.99 -8.56
N GLY A 92 -14.35 19.18 -8.28
CA GLY A 92 -14.01 18.88 -6.88
C GLY A 92 -13.30 17.56 -6.59
N SER A 93 -13.50 16.52 -7.41
CA SER A 93 -12.78 15.25 -7.26
C SER A 93 -12.12 14.86 -8.58
N TRP A 94 -10.81 14.64 -8.51
CA TRP A 94 -10.00 14.15 -9.63
C TRP A 94 -10.28 12.67 -9.95
N ARG A 95 -10.97 11.96 -9.04
CA ARG A 95 -11.43 10.57 -9.20
C ARG A 95 -12.94 10.44 -8.94
N PRO A 96 -13.59 9.43 -9.54
CA PRO A 96 -14.91 8.96 -9.11
C PRO A 96 -14.91 8.58 -7.62
N GLU A 97 -16.08 8.65 -6.99
CA GLU A 97 -16.25 8.29 -5.57
C GLU A 97 -15.95 6.81 -5.31
N SER A 98 -16.34 5.93 -6.23
CA SER A 98 -16.05 4.49 -6.17
C SER A 98 -14.93 4.12 -7.15
N TRP A 99 -13.71 4.57 -6.83
CA TRP A 99 -12.49 4.26 -7.59
C TRP A 99 -11.68 3.17 -6.89
N HIS A 100 -11.40 2.08 -7.60
CA HIS A 100 -10.56 0.99 -7.15
C HIS A 100 -9.23 1.05 -7.91
N PRO A 101 -8.18 1.67 -7.33
CA PRO A 101 -6.90 1.84 -8.00
C PRO A 101 -6.20 0.49 -8.19
N LEU A 102 -5.30 0.41 -9.17
CA LEU A 102 -4.48 -0.78 -9.34
C LEU A 102 -3.66 -1.00 -8.05
N ARG A 103 -3.57 -2.26 -7.64
CA ARG A 103 -2.75 -2.64 -6.50
C ARG A 103 -1.28 -2.49 -6.87
N SER A 104 -0.54 -1.69 -6.11
CA SER A 104 0.91 -1.60 -6.28
C SER A 104 1.56 -2.93 -5.94
N ARG A 105 2.37 -3.48 -6.86
CA ARG A 105 3.11 -4.73 -6.67
C ARG A 105 4.55 -4.46 -6.22
N PRO A 106 5.15 -5.32 -5.38
CA PRO A 106 6.54 -5.16 -4.95
C PRO A 106 7.56 -5.25 -6.10
N LEU A 107 7.27 -6.11 -7.08
CA LEU A 107 8.00 -6.19 -8.34
C LEU A 107 7.14 -5.63 -9.45
N THR A 108 7.76 -5.00 -10.44
CA THR A 108 7.04 -4.57 -11.64
C THR A 108 6.56 -5.83 -12.37
N PRO A 109 5.24 -6.00 -12.57
CA PRO A 109 4.74 -7.17 -13.28
C PRO A 109 5.23 -7.18 -14.73
N THR A 110 5.60 -8.36 -15.23
CA THR A 110 6.11 -8.57 -16.59
C THR A 110 4.99 -8.55 -17.64
N ILE A 111 3.75 -8.76 -17.21
CA ILE A 111 2.56 -8.73 -18.03
C ILE A 111 1.52 -7.76 -17.45
N THR A 112 0.63 -7.28 -18.30
CA THR A 112 -0.53 -6.47 -17.93
C THR A 112 -1.81 -7.26 -18.19
N GLY A 113 -2.89 -6.98 -17.48
CA GLY A 113 -4.20 -7.57 -17.74
C GLY A 113 -5.09 -7.64 -16.52
N GLU A 114 -6.36 -8.00 -16.75
CA GLU A 114 -7.34 -8.19 -15.69
C GLU A 114 -7.00 -9.37 -14.78
N ILE A 115 -6.13 -10.28 -15.22
CA ILE A 115 -5.64 -11.44 -14.44
C ILE A 115 -5.14 -11.04 -13.05
N TRP A 116 -4.54 -9.86 -12.92
CA TRP A 116 -4.02 -9.40 -11.63
C TRP A 116 -5.11 -9.14 -10.59
N ARG A 117 -6.31 -8.74 -11.01
CA ARG A 117 -7.47 -8.61 -10.11
C ARG A 117 -8.00 -9.97 -9.66
N HIS A 118 -7.90 -10.97 -10.52
CA HIS A 118 -8.25 -12.35 -10.14
C HIS A 118 -7.21 -12.97 -9.22
N ILE A 119 -5.91 -12.68 -9.41
CA ILE A 119 -4.84 -13.05 -8.48
C ILE A 119 -5.06 -12.45 -7.10
N ASP A 120 -5.45 -11.17 -7.05
CA ASP A 120 -5.71 -10.48 -5.79
C ASP A 120 -6.94 -11.04 -5.06
N ALA A 121 -7.90 -11.60 -5.79
CA ALA A 121 -9.10 -12.23 -5.23
C ALA A 121 -8.91 -13.71 -4.86
N LEU A 122 -8.00 -14.41 -5.54
CA LEU A 122 -7.66 -15.78 -5.21
C LEU A 122 -7.10 -15.82 -3.80
N GLY A 123 -7.49 -16.77 -2.96
CA GLY A 123 -7.04 -16.85 -1.57
C GLY A 123 -7.85 -16.04 -0.56
N GLU A 124 -8.63 -15.06 -1.00
CA GLU A 124 -9.36 -14.16 -0.12
C GLU A 124 -10.70 -14.74 0.36
N ALA A 125 -11.25 -14.16 1.42
CA ALA A 125 -12.58 -14.51 1.91
C ALA A 125 -13.65 -14.23 0.83
N SER A 126 -14.66 -15.08 0.75
CA SER A 126 -15.70 -15.02 -0.29
C SER A 126 -16.51 -13.72 -0.31
N ASP A 127 -16.56 -13.01 0.82
CA ASP A 127 -17.25 -11.74 1.02
C ASP A 127 -16.30 -10.53 0.97
N SER A 128 -15.05 -10.72 0.58
CA SER A 128 -14.08 -9.63 0.41
C SER A 128 -14.37 -8.79 -0.84
N ASP A 129 -14.04 -7.50 -0.76
CA ASP A 129 -14.12 -6.56 -1.90
C ASP A 129 -13.32 -7.08 -3.10
N ALA A 130 -12.18 -7.75 -2.88
CA ALA A 130 -11.37 -8.32 -3.95
C ALA A 130 -12.13 -9.41 -4.73
N VAL A 131 -12.81 -10.32 -4.02
CA VAL A 131 -13.65 -11.35 -4.64
C VAL A 131 -14.85 -10.75 -5.35
N GLU A 132 -15.51 -9.75 -4.76
CA GLU A 132 -16.63 -9.05 -5.40
C GLU A 132 -16.21 -8.37 -6.71
N LEU A 133 -15.08 -7.66 -6.71
CA LEU A 133 -14.54 -7.00 -7.91
C LEU A 133 -14.12 -8.01 -8.99
N SER A 134 -13.48 -9.11 -8.59
CA SER A 134 -13.10 -10.20 -9.49
C SER A 134 -14.33 -10.83 -10.17
N GLN A 135 -15.38 -11.12 -9.39
CA GLN A 135 -16.64 -11.65 -9.92
C GLN A 135 -17.32 -10.65 -10.86
N ALA A 136 -17.31 -9.36 -10.51
CA ALA A 136 -17.90 -8.32 -11.35
C ALA A 136 -17.15 -8.17 -12.69
N LEU A 137 -15.81 -8.21 -12.68
CA LEU A 137 -14.99 -8.19 -13.90
C LEU A 137 -15.25 -9.40 -14.80
N ALA A 138 -15.42 -10.58 -14.20
CA ALA A 138 -15.73 -11.83 -14.87
C ALA A 138 -17.21 -12.00 -15.25
N ALA A 139 -18.09 -11.03 -14.95
CA ALA A 139 -19.54 -11.19 -15.08
C ALA A 139 -20.08 -12.48 -14.42
N GLY A 140 -19.44 -12.93 -13.33
CA GLY A 140 -19.80 -14.13 -12.57
C GLY A 140 -19.39 -15.48 -13.18
N THR A 141 -18.63 -15.52 -14.28
CA THR A 141 -18.33 -16.77 -14.99
C THR A 141 -17.15 -17.58 -14.45
N ALA A 142 -16.38 -17.03 -13.50
CA ALA A 142 -15.16 -17.66 -12.98
C ALA A 142 -15.09 -17.63 -11.44
N PRO A 143 -16.00 -18.33 -10.74
CA PRO A 143 -15.95 -18.39 -9.28
C PRO A 143 -14.70 -19.16 -8.80
N PRO A 144 -14.09 -18.77 -7.67
CA PRO A 144 -13.01 -19.54 -7.06
C PRO A 144 -13.51 -20.91 -6.60
N THR A 145 -12.70 -21.93 -6.84
CA THR A 145 -12.89 -23.30 -6.36
C THR A 145 -11.68 -23.72 -5.55
N ILE A 146 -11.88 -24.67 -4.63
CA ILE A 146 -10.80 -25.27 -3.84
C ILE A 146 -10.77 -26.75 -4.17
N ASP A 147 -9.61 -27.29 -4.52
CA ASP A 147 -9.45 -28.72 -4.78
C ASP A 147 -9.19 -29.52 -3.50
N SER A 148 -9.08 -30.85 -3.64
CA SER A 148 -8.86 -31.75 -2.51
C SER A 148 -7.55 -31.51 -1.75
N ASP A 149 -6.57 -30.88 -2.40
CA ASP A 149 -5.24 -30.62 -1.87
C ASP A 149 -5.14 -29.22 -1.26
N GLY A 150 -6.26 -28.48 -1.25
CA GLY A 150 -6.36 -27.12 -0.71
C GLY A 150 -5.83 -26.04 -1.65
N ALA A 151 -5.48 -26.38 -2.90
CA ALA A 151 -5.12 -25.40 -3.90
C ALA A 151 -6.37 -24.70 -4.42
N GLN A 152 -6.26 -23.39 -4.66
CA GLN A 152 -7.39 -22.60 -5.14
C GLN A 152 -7.27 -22.39 -6.64
N ARG A 153 -8.40 -22.46 -7.34
CA ARG A 153 -8.45 -22.38 -8.80
C ARG A 153 -9.58 -21.46 -9.27
N MET A 154 -9.29 -20.67 -10.29
CA MET A 154 -10.28 -19.99 -11.14
C MET A 154 -10.06 -20.40 -12.59
N THR A 155 -11.14 -20.72 -13.31
CA THR A 155 -11.09 -21.08 -14.73
C THR A 155 -11.82 -20.03 -15.55
N PHE A 156 -11.17 -19.53 -16.59
CA PHE A 156 -11.70 -18.52 -17.50
C PHE A 156 -11.77 -19.11 -18.91
N SER A 157 -12.98 -19.41 -19.39
CA SER A 157 -13.19 -19.77 -20.79
C SER A 157 -13.03 -18.53 -21.68
N LEU A 158 -12.31 -18.65 -22.81
CA LEU A 158 -12.09 -17.55 -23.75
C LEU A 158 -13.04 -17.59 -24.95
N VAL A 159 -13.74 -18.71 -25.12
CA VAL A 159 -14.64 -18.98 -26.24
C VAL A 159 -15.94 -19.63 -25.76
N GLY A 160 -16.99 -19.53 -26.57
CA GLY A 160 -18.28 -20.16 -26.29
C GLY A 160 -19.22 -19.35 -25.38
N GLU A 161 -20.34 -19.96 -25.03
CA GLU A 161 -21.31 -19.39 -24.10
C GLU A 161 -20.71 -19.34 -22.69
N GLY A 162 -20.69 -18.17 -22.06
CA GLY A 162 -20.03 -17.96 -20.77
C GLY A 162 -18.54 -17.60 -20.86
N ALA A 163 -18.02 -17.32 -22.07
CA ALA A 163 -16.67 -16.78 -22.23
C ALA A 163 -16.47 -15.51 -21.39
N TYR A 164 -15.24 -15.31 -20.93
CA TYR A 164 -14.84 -14.12 -20.20
C TYR A 164 -15.20 -12.86 -20.99
N PRO A 165 -15.76 -11.80 -20.39
CA PRO A 165 -16.32 -10.67 -21.14
C PRO A 165 -15.33 -9.99 -22.10
N ARG A 166 -14.04 -9.96 -21.74
CA ARG A 166 -12.97 -9.33 -22.53
C ARG A 166 -11.77 -10.28 -22.62
N PRO A 167 -11.84 -11.37 -23.41
CA PRO A 167 -10.82 -12.44 -23.39
C PRO A 167 -9.41 -11.92 -23.67
N ALA A 168 -9.28 -10.98 -24.62
CA ALA A 168 -7.99 -10.39 -25.02
C ALA A 168 -7.38 -9.43 -23.97
N ALA A 169 -8.16 -9.04 -22.96
CA ALA A 169 -7.73 -8.17 -21.86
C ALA A 169 -7.43 -8.94 -20.57
N LEU A 170 -7.78 -10.23 -20.50
CA LEU A 170 -7.49 -11.06 -19.32
C LEU A 170 -5.98 -11.14 -19.08
N ILE A 171 -5.24 -11.52 -20.12
CA ILE A 171 -3.77 -11.41 -20.19
C ILE A 171 -3.45 -10.67 -21.49
N ALA A 172 -2.90 -9.46 -21.37
CA ALA A 172 -2.64 -8.62 -22.53
C ALA A 172 -1.68 -9.33 -23.51
N GLY A 173 -2.05 -9.34 -24.79
CA GLY A 173 -1.29 -10.02 -25.83
C GLY A 173 -1.64 -11.49 -26.06
N LEU A 174 -2.53 -12.07 -25.24
CA LEU A 174 -3.16 -13.38 -25.45
C LEU A 174 -4.65 -13.22 -25.75
N ASP A 175 -5.15 -14.02 -26.68
CA ASP A 175 -6.56 -14.10 -27.05
C ASP A 175 -6.92 -15.53 -27.48
N ALA A 176 -8.18 -15.77 -27.85
CA ALA A 176 -8.65 -17.07 -28.30
C ALA A 176 -7.97 -17.60 -29.59
N ARG A 177 -7.21 -16.76 -30.31
CA ARG A 177 -6.46 -17.15 -31.51
C ARG A 177 -4.99 -17.49 -31.18
N SER A 178 -4.55 -17.22 -29.96
CA SER A 178 -3.15 -17.42 -29.57
C SER A 178 -2.79 -18.90 -29.54
N ASP A 179 -1.58 -19.20 -29.99
CA ASP A 179 -0.98 -20.53 -29.94
C ASP A 179 0.08 -20.59 -28.82
N ARG A 180 0.77 -21.74 -28.69
CA ARG A 180 1.80 -21.96 -27.66
C ARG A 180 3.03 -21.07 -27.84
N ASP A 181 3.37 -20.69 -29.07
CA ASP A 181 4.52 -19.83 -29.32
C ASP A 181 4.22 -18.41 -28.89
N ARG A 182 3.00 -17.92 -29.19
CA ARG A 182 2.53 -16.65 -28.67
C ARG A 182 2.44 -16.64 -27.15
N ALA A 183 1.98 -17.73 -26.54
CA ALA A 183 1.95 -17.88 -25.08
C ALA A 183 3.35 -17.72 -24.45
N ARG A 184 4.37 -18.36 -25.03
CA ARG A 184 5.76 -18.25 -24.56
C ARG A 184 6.35 -16.87 -24.79
N GLU A 185 5.97 -16.20 -25.87
CA GLU A 185 6.39 -14.82 -26.12
C GLU A 185 5.86 -13.86 -25.05
N VAL A 186 4.60 -14.04 -24.61
CA VAL A 186 3.94 -13.16 -23.64
C VAL A 186 4.29 -13.52 -22.19
N LEU A 187 4.21 -14.80 -21.82
CA LEU A 187 4.40 -15.27 -20.43
C LEU A 187 5.83 -15.68 -20.10
N GLY A 188 6.70 -15.78 -21.11
CA GLY A 188 8.05 -16.31 -20.95
C GLY A 188 8.10 -17.84 -20.97
N ALA A 189 9.12 -18.40 -20.31
CA ALA A 189 9.32 -19.85 -20.26
C ALA A 189 8.27 -20.52 -19.37
N ALA A 190 7.74 -21.66 -19.84
CA ALA A 190 6.92 -22.53 -19.00
C ALA A 190 7.76 -23.11 -17.85
N LEU A 191 7.11 -23.40 -16.72
CA LEU A 191 7.73 -24.02 -15.54
C LEU A 191 8.29 -25.41 -15.83
N ASP A 192 7.63 -26.15 -16.73
CA ASP A 192 8.13 -27.38 -17.32
C ASP A 192 8.04 -27.28 -18.85
N PRO A 193 9.10 -27.58 -19.63
CA PRO A 193 9.10 -27.45 -21.09
C PRO A 193 8.02 -28.25 -21.82
N SER A 194 7.49 -29.31 -21.20
CA SER A 194 6.42 -30.14 -21.76
C SER A 194 5.02 -29.73 -21.30
N SER A 195 4.93 -28.71 -20.45
CA SER A 195 3.68 -28.22 -19.87
C SER A 195 3.26 -26.87 -20.45
N ASP A 196 1.96 -26.62 -20.45
CA ASP A 196 1.37 -25.30 -20.72
C ASP A 196 1.17 -24.52 -19.40
N LEU A 197 2.11 -24.65 -18.45
CA LEU A 197 2.05 -24.08 -17.09
C LEU A 197 3.13 -23.01 -16.92
N PHE A 198 2.73 -21.80 -16.56
CA PHE A 198 3.57 -20.61 -16.45
C PHE A 198 3.52 -20.04 -15.04
N ALA A 199 4.61 -19.42 -14.60
CA ALA A 199 4.64 -18.68 -13.35
C ALA A 199 4.04 -17.28 -13.53
N LEU A 200 3.25 -16.84 -12.56
CA LEU A 200 2.78 -15.47 -12.47
C LEU A 200 2.89 -15.02 -11.01
N GLU A 201 4.05 -14.46 -10.65
CA GLU A 201 4.52 -14.43 -9.26
C GLU A 201 4.48 -15.84 -8.64
N ALA A 202 3.95 -15.97 -7.42
CA ALA A 202 3.84 -17.25 -6.74
C ALA A 202 2.61 -18.07 -7.17
N ASP A 203 1.74 -17.47 -7.99
CA ASP A 203 0.60 -18.14 -8.58
C ASP A 203 0.99 -18.76 -9.93
N ARG A 204 0.15 -19.64 -10.45
CA ARG A 204 0.40 -20.37 -11.69
C ARG A 204 -0.72 -20.11 -12.68
N VAL A 205 -0.35 -19.98 -13.94
CA VAL A 205 -1.29 -19.89 -15.05
C VAL A 205 -1.10 -21.12 -15.93
N ARG A 206 -2.14 -21.94 -16.01
CA ARG A 206 -2.23 -23.05 -16.95
C ARG A 206 -3.07 -22.63 -18.15
N LEU A 207 -2.51 -22.79 -19.34
CA LEU A 207 -3.20 -22.52 -20.59
C LEU A 207 -3.77 -23.83 -21.16
N VAL A 208 -5.01 -23.80 -21.64
CA VAL A 208 -5.66 -24.95 -22.26
C VAL A 208 -5.91 -24.63 -23.73
N PHE A 209 -5.35 -25.46 -24.62
CA PHE A 209 -5.47 -25.31 -26.06
C PHE A 209 -6.41 -26.35 -26.65
N THR A 210 -7.38 -25.89 -27.44
CA THR A 210 -8.28 -26.73 -28.24
C THR A 210 -7.97 -26.44 -29.72
N GLU A 211 -7.72 -27.48 -30.52
CA GLU A 211 -7.31 -27.33 -31.93
C GLU A 211 -6.13 -26.34 -32.12
N ASP A 212 -5.15 -26.42 -31.21
CA ASP A 212 -3.96 -25.55 -31.15
C ASP A 212 -4.24 -24.05 -30.95
N ARG A 213 -5.44 -23.72 -30.45
CA ARG A 213 -5.84 -22.36 -30.10
C ARG A 213 -6.21 -22.26 -28.63
N LEU A 214 -5.82 -21.16 -28.00
CA LEU A 214 -6.09 -20.92 -26.59
C LEU A 214 -7.60 -20.87 -26.35
N SER A 215 -8.09 -21.76 -25.49
CA SER A 215 -9.52 -21.91 -25.19
C SER A 215 -9.86 -21.57 -23.74
N GLU A 216 -8.95 -21.84 -22.81
CA GLU A 216 -9.14 -21.52 -21.40
C GLU A 216 -7.84 -21.05 -20.74
N ILE A 217 -7.99 -20.21 -19.73
CA ILE A 217 -6.92 -19.81 -18.81
C ILE A 217 -7.34 -20.28 -17.41
N VAL A 218 -6.48 -21.05 -16.77
CA VAL A 218 -6.71 -21.56 -15.41
C VAL A 218 -5.67 -20.92 -14.49
N LEU A 219 -6.15 -20.12 -13.55
CA LEU A 219 -5.33 -19.52 -12.50
C LEU A 219 -5.33 -20.44 -11.28
N GLU A 220 -4.15 -20.82 -10.79
CA GLU A 220 -3.97 -21.74 -9.68
C GLU A 220 -3.09 -21.09 -8.61
N ARG A 221 -3.57 -21.07 -7.35
CA ARG A 221 -2.76 -20.74 -6.17
C ARG A 221 -2.30 -22.04 -5.53
N PRO A 222 -0.99 -22.35 -5.56
CA PRO A 222 -0.46 -23.52 -4.86
C PRO A 222 -0.76 -23.46 -3.36
N ALA A 223 -0.72 -24.62 -2.71
CA ALA A 223 -0.79 -24.69 -1.25
C ALA A 223 0.33 -23.83 -0.61
N PRO A 224 0.04 -23.11 0.49
CA PRO A 224 1.03 -22.29 1.18
C PRO A 224 2.26 -23.09 1.62
N VAL A 225 3.45 -22.55 1.31
CA VAL A 225 4.72 -23.07 1.81
C VAL A 225 4.96 -22.52 3.23
N PRO A 226 5.44 -23.34 4.18
CA PRO A 226 5.77 -22.85 5.52
C PRO A 226 6.91 -21.81 5.48
N PRO A 227 6.90 -20.80 6.37
CA PRO A 227 7.98 -19.85 6.51
C PRO A 227 9.34 -20.52 6.79
N PRO A 228 10.46 -19.91 6.34
CA PRO A 228 11.79 -20.44 6.59
C PRO A 228 12.12 -20.43 8.08
N ALA A 229 12.96 -21.38 8.52
CA ALA A 229 13.43 -21.47 9.90
C ALA A 229 14.46 -20.38 10.24
N GLY A 230 14.60 -20.07 11.53
CA GLY A 230 15.50 -19.02 12.03
C GLY A 230 14.75 -17.77 12.48
N GLN A 231 15.49 -16.70 12.75
CA GLN A 231 14.90 -15.44 13.21
C GLN A 231 14.01 -14.78 12.15
N LEU A 232 14.24 -15.06 10.85
CA LEU A 232 13.44 -14.51 9.76
C LEU A 232 11.94 -14.80 9.92
N ARG A 233 11.59 -15.94 10.54
CA ARG A 233 10.22 -16.29 10.85
C ARG A 233 9.51 -15.24 11.70
N ALA A 234 10.19 -14.64 12.69
CA ALA A 234 9.58 -13.60 13.53
C ALA A 234 9.22 -12.34 12.72
N PHE A 235 10.05 -11.98 11.74
CA PHE A 235 9.81 -10.84 10.85
C PHE A 235 8.69 -11.08 9.84
N LEU A 236 8.43 -12.33 9.49
CA LEU A 236 7.23 -12.72 8.73
C LEU A 236 5.99 -12.75 9.63
N ASP A 237 6.12 -13.32 10.83
CA ASP A 237 5.00 -13.53 11.77
C ASP A 237 4.42 -12.23 12.31
N VAL A 238 5.22 -11.17 12.43
CA VAL A 238 4.76 -9.84 12.87
C VAL A 238 3.88 -9.10 11.86
N LEU A 239 3.88 -9.51 10.59
CA LEU A 239 3.14 -8.78 9.56
C LEU A 239 1.63 -8.84 9.81
N GLY A 240 0.99 -7.66 9.79
CA GLY A 240 -0.43 -7.49 10.09
C GLY A 240 -0.77 -7.51 11.58
N THR A 241 0.17 -7.81 12.48
CA THR A 241 -0.10 -7.82 13.93
C THR A 241 -0.11 -6.39 14.49
N PRO A 242 -0.75 -6.16 15.64
CA PRO A 242 -0.69 -4.86 16.32
C PRO A 242 0.77 -4.44 16.62
N GLU A 243 1.07 -3.16 16.41
CA GLU A 243 2.26 -2.53 16.98
C GLU A 243 2.17 -2.64 18.51
N PHE A 244 3.26 -3.04 19.17
CA PHE A 244 3.31 -3.38 20.60
C PHE A 244 2.55 -4.66 21.02
N GLY A 245 2.10 -5.48 20.07
CA GLY A 245 1.66 -6.85 20.34
C GLY A 245 2.81 -7.81 20.69
N GLU A 246 2.49 -9.08 20.94
CA GLU A 246 3.46 -10.12 21.31
C GLU A 246 4.50 -10.37 20.20
N GLU A 247 4.05 -10.42 18.95
CA GLU A 247 4.90 -10.62 17.77
C GLU A 247 5.80 -9.40 17.52
N TYR A 248 5.26 -8.19 17.73
CA TYR A 248 6.06 -6.95 17.66
C TYR A 248 7.14 -6.96 18.73
N ALA A 249 6.81 -7.35 19.97
CA ALA A 249 7.79 -7.46 21.04
C ALA A 249 8.86 -8.52 20.74
N ALA A 250 8.51 -9.62 20.05
CA ALA A 250 9.46 -10.61 19.59
C ALA A 250 10.45 -10.05 18.57
N VAL A 251 9.97 -9.29 17.58
CA VAL A 251 10.83 -8.60 16.61
C VAL A 251 11.68 -7.53 17.28
N ALA A 252 11.12 -6.72 18.18
CA ALA A 252 11.87 -5.70 18.91
C ALA A 252 13.04 -6.29 19.73
N ARG A 253 12.87 -7.48 20.34
CA ARG A 253 13.98 -8.18 21.02
C ARG A 253 15.13 -8.56 20.07
N LEU A 254 14.83 -8.83 18.81
CA LEU A 254 15.81 -9.15 17.77
C LEU A 254 16.42 -7.90 17.13
N ALA A 255 15.62 -6.86 16.98
CA ALA A 255 15.96 -5.61 16.30
C ALA A 255 16.68 -4.60 17.21
N GLY A 256 16.55 -4.72 18.53
CA GLY A 256 17.14 -3.81 19.50
C GLY A 256 16.21 -2.66 19.89
N ALA A 257 16.78 -1.52 20.26
CA ALA A 257 16.02 -0.35 20.69
C ALA A 257 15.54 0.46 19.47
N ALA A 258 14.28 0.89 19.49
CA ALA A 258 13.79 1.88 18.54
C ALA A 258 14.49 3.22 18.80
N ILE A 259 15.23 3.72 17.79
CA ILE A 259 16.03 4.95 17.89
C ILE A 259 15.45 6.11 17.10
N GLU A 260 14.64 5.83 16.09
CA GLU A 260 13.93 6.86 15.34
C GLU A 260 12.51 6.43 14.96
N ARG A 261 11.61 7.42 14.94
CA ARG A 261 10.24 7.29 14.44
C ARG A 261 9.96 8.44 13.47
N TRP A 262 9.50 8.08 12.29
CA TRP A 262 9.23 8.99 11.20
C TRP A 262 7.77 8.87 10.76
N ALA A 263 7.19 10.00 10.36
CA ALA A 263 5.90 10.05 9.70
C ALA A 263 6.05 10.56 8.26
N VAL A 264 5.11 10.15 7.42
CA VAL A 264 5.00 10.60 6.03
C VAL A 264 4.47 12.04 6.01
N SER A 265 5.09 12.92 5.21
CA SER A 265 4.62 14.30 5.02
C SER A 265 3.43 14.45 4.07
N SER A 266 3.11 13.43 3.26
CA SER A 266 2.09 13.45 2.21
C SER A 266 0.71 12.91 2.62
N GLY A 267 0.33 12.99 3.90
CA GLY A 267 -1.03 12.68 4.35
C GLY A 267 -1.37 11.19 4.49
N PHE A 268 -0.38 10.30 4.40
CA PHE A 268 -0.59 8.88 4.70
C PHE A 268 -0.39 8.61 6.20
N PRO A 269 -1.21 7.77 6.85
CA PRO A 269 -1.07 7.41 8.27
C PRO A 269 0.12 6.48 8.55
N ARG A 270 0.98 6.22 7.55
CA ARG A 270 2.08 5.30 7.65
C ARG A 270 3.25 5.90 8.43
N ARG A 271 3.85 5.09 9.29
CA ARG A 271 5.01 5.41 10.11
C ARG A 271 6.16 4.48 9.79
N LEU A 272 7.38 4.97 9.98
CA LEU A 272 8.61 4.19 9.91
C LEU A 272 9.28 4.21 11.28
N VAL A 273 9.54 3.04 11.83
CA VAL A 273 10.27 2.82 13.09
C VAL A 273 11.63 2.22 12.75
N VAL A 274 12.70 2.93 13.12
CA VAL A 274 14.08 2.51 12.88
C VAL A 274 14.68 1.99 14.17
N PHE A 275 15.25 0.78 14.11
CA PHE A 275 15.89 0.12 15.24
C PHE A 275 17.41 0.13 15.10
N ASP A 276 18.12 0.23 16.23
CA ASP A 276 19.58 0.32 16.27
C ASP A 276 20.30 -0.97 15.85
N GLY A 277 19.60 -2.10 15.85
CA GLY A 277 20.09 -3.38 15.37
C GLY A 277 19.90 -3.59 13.88
N GLY A 278 19.67 -2.56 13.07
CA GLY A 278 19.67 -2.66 11.60
C GLY A 278 18.34 -3.13 10.99
N VAL A 279 17.23 -2.85 11.67
CA VAL A 279 15.87 -3.18 11.20
C VAL A 279 15.04 -1.92 11.07
N ASP A 280 14.27 -1.84 10.00
CA ASP A 280 13.28 -0.79 9.78
C ASP A 280 11.88 -1.42 9.68
N MET A 281 10.91 -0.92 10.42
CA MET A 281 9.52 -1.40 10.37
C MET A 281 8.59 -0.29 9.90
N GLN A 282 7.67 -0.61 8.98
CA GLN A 282 6.57 0.29 8.66
C GLN A 282 5.31 -0.13 9.40
N VAL A 283 4.59 0.85 9.95
CA VAL A 283 3.34 0.65 10.70
C VAL A 283 2.27 1.52 10.07
N GLU A 284 1.08 0.97 9.89
CA GLU A 284 -0.08 1.68 9.35
C GLU A 284 -1.33 1.24 10.11
N GLY A 285 -2.14 2.19 10.57
CA GLY A 285 -3.34 1.87 11.37
C GLY A 285 -3.00 1.04 12.62
N GLY A 286 -1.86 1.31 13.26
CA GLY A 286 -1.37 0.58 14.44
C GLY A 286 -1.05 -0.90 14.20
N ARG A 287 -0.89 -1.32 12.94
CA ARG A 287 -0.46 -2.68 12.57
C ARG A 287 0.83 -2.64 11.77
N VAL A 288 1.65 -3.68 11.91
CA VAL A 288 2.91 -3.76 11.17
C VAL A 288 2.64 -4.08 9.71
N LEU A 289 3.11 -3.21 8.83
CA LEU A 289 2.96 -3.31 7.39
C LEU A 289 4.19 -3.91 6.72
N SER A 290 5.39 -3.68 7.25
CA SER A 290 6.61 -4.28 6.74
C SER A 290 7.71 -4.36 7.78
N ALA A 291 8.65 -5.28 7.57
CA ALA A 291 9.92 -5.32 8.29
C ALA A 291 11.08 -5.52 7.30
N ARG A 292 11.98 -4.54 7.23
CA ARG A 292 13.21 -4.58 6.44
C ARG A 292 14.39 -4.84 7.35
N ILE A 293 15.20 -5.83 6.99
CA ILE A 293 16.45 -6.18 7.65
C ILE A 293 17.59 -5.75 6.72
N ARG A 294 18.44 -4.82 7.18
CA ARG A 294 19.63 -4.40 6.43
C ARG A 294 20.75 -5.40 6.67
N LEU A 295 21.29 -5.99 5.61
CA LEU A 295 22.38 -6.96 5.71
C LEU A 295 23.76 -6.31 5.53
N ARG A 296 23.80 -5.07 5.04
CA ARG A 296 25.01 -4.25 4.95
C ARG A 296 24.75 -2.87 5.52
N GLU A 297 25.82 -2.21 5.94
CA GLU A 297 25.75 -0.81 6.34
C GLU A 297 25.51 0.06 5.11
N ASP A 298 24.61 1.02 5.24
CA ASP A 298 24.33 2.02 4.22
C ASP A 298 24.32 3.43 4.86
N ALA A 299 24.08 4.45 4.04
CA ALA A 299 24.01 5.83 4.53
C ALA A 299 22.83 6.07 5.50
N ASP A 300 21.83 5.19 5.50
CA ASP A 300 20.59 5.30 6.28
C ASP A 300 20.65 4.51 7.61
N GLY A 301 21.67 3.66 7.84
CA GLY A 301 21.88 3.00 9.14
C GLY A 301 22.82 1.80 9.15
N GLY A 302 22.92 1.19 10.33
CA GLY A 302 23.76 0.01 10.57
C GLY A 302 23.17 -1.29 10.03
N SER A 303 24.03 -2.29 9.84
CA SER A 303 23.65 -3.65 9.44
C SER A 303 23.07 -4.46 10.60
N TYR A 304 22.33 -5.51 10.26
CA TYR A 304 21.72 -6.42 11.21
C TYR A 304 22.78 -7.17 12.01
N ARG A 305 22.69 -7.13 13.35
CA ARG A 305 23.75 -7.62 14.24
C ARG A 305 23.82 -9.15 14.35
N HIS A 306 22.77 -9.86 13.95
CA HIS A 306 22.61 -11.30 14.18
C HIS A 306 22.39 -12.09 12.86
N THR A 307 23.10 -11.69 11.80
CA THR A 307 22.99 -12.32 10.47
C THR A 307 23.14 -13.84 10.53
N GLU A 308 24.12 -14.35 11.27
CA GLU A 308 24.39 -15.80 11.41
C GLU A 308 23.20 -16.64 11.89
N THR A 309 22.25 -16.04 12.61
CA THR A 309 21.04 -16.72 13.12
C THR A 309 19.77 -16.33 12.37
N LEU A 310 19.89 -15.46 11.35
CA LEU A 310 18.74 -14.95 10.62
C LEU A 310 18.05 -16.06 9.82
N LEU A 311 18.85 -16.83 9.09
CA LEU A 311 18.44 -17.99 8.30
C LEU A 311 19.21 -19.22 8.78
N SER A 312 18.48 -20.31 9.01
CA SER A 312 19.09 -21.58 9.41
C SER A 312 19.71 -22.28 8.20
N GLY A 313 20.96 -22.74 8.32
CA GLY A 313 21.60 -23.57 7.30
C GLY A 313 22.31 -22.81 6.17
N VAL A 314 22.53 -21.49 6.33
CA VAL A 314 23.29 -20.68 5.37
C VAL A 314 24.58 -20.14 5.99
N ALA A 315 25.67 -20.14 5.22
CA ALA A 315 26.90 -19.46 5.61
C ALA A 315 26.82 -17.96 5.26
N TRP A 316 27.38 -17.10 6.10
CA TRP A 316 27.35 -15.65 5.91
C TRP A 316 28.73 -15.09 5.52
N PRO A 317 28.81 -14.18 4.53
CA PRO A 317 27.72 -13.67 3.70
C PRO A 317 27.27 -14.68 2.63
N PRO A 318 25.95 -14.86 2.40
CA PRO A 318 25.45 -15.80 1.40
C PRO A 318 25.51 -15.21 -0.02
N THR A 319 25.64 -16.08 -1.01
CA THR A 319 25.38 -15.76 -2.42
C THR A 319 23.87 -15.81 -2.73
N ARG A 320 23.46 -15.30 -3.90
CA ARG A 320 22.08 -15.48 -4.39
C ARG A 320 21.67 -16.95 -4.49
N ASP A 321 22.59 -17.82 -4.93
CA ASP A 321 22.35 -19.27 -5.01
C ASP A 321 22.18 -19.89 -3.61
N ASP A 322 22.96 -19.45 -2.62
CA ASP A 322 22.78 -19.91 -1.22
C ASP A 322 21.40 -19.50 -0.68
N MET A 323 20.95 -18.29 -1.01
CA MET A 323 19.61 -17.81 -0.66
C MET A 323 18.51 -18.66 -1.30
N HIS A 324 18.65 -19.02 -2.58
CA HIS A 324 17.72 -19.94 -3.25
C HIS A 324 17.75 -21.35 -2.66
N GLY A 325 18.92 -21.81 -2.21
CA GLY A 325 19.06 -23.10 -1.53
C GLY A 325 18.26 -23.19 -0.23
N VAL A 326 18.15 -22.08 0.51
CA VAL A 326 17.46 -22.04 1.82
C VAL A 326 16.02 -21.55 1.73
N LEU A 327 15.72 -20.58 0.86
CA LEU A 327 14.38 -20.01 0.67
C LEU A 327 13.57 -20.74 -0.42
N GLY A 328 14.19 -21.64 -1.16
CA GLY A 328 13.63 -22.21 -2.38
C GLY A 328 13.72 -21.26 -3.58
N ALA A 329 13.25 -21.73 -4.74
CA ALA A 329 13.20 -20.91 -5.94
C ALA A 329 12.34 -19.66 -5.73
N PRO A 330 12.75 -18.49 -6.24
CA PRO A 330 11.93 -17.29 -6.14
C PRO A 330 10.63 -17.48 -6.94
N ALA A 331 9.55 -16.92 -6.41
CA ALA A 331 8.27 -16.82 -7.10
C ALA A 331 8.33 -15.83 -8.27
N ALA A 332 9.11 -14.77 -8.14
CA ALA A 332 9.43 -13.88 -9.25
C ALA A 332 10.79 -13.21 -9.00
N SER A 333 11.45 -12.85 -10.10
CA SER A 333 12.71 -12.12 -10.08
C SER A 333 12.62 -10.93 -11.03
N SER A 334 13.10 -9.78 -10.60
CA SER A 334 13.22 -8.58 -11.43
C SER A 334 14.55 -7.89 -11.15
N GLY A 335 15.49 -8.00 -12.09
CA GLY A 335 16.85 -7.47 -11.91
C GLY A 335 17.53 -8.08 -10.68
N ALA A 336 17.91 -7.20 -9.74
CA ALA A 336 18.60 -7.55 -8.50
C ALA A 336 17.64 -7.87 -7.33
N THR A 337 16.37 -8.18 -7.60
CA THR A 337 15.40 -8.46 -6.54
C THR A 337 14.68 -9.77 -6.81
N ASP A 338 14.64 -10.61 -5.78
CA ASP A 338 13.86 -11.84 -5.74
C ASP A 338 12.68 -11.71 -4.79
N LEU A 339 11.52 -12.23 -5.18
CA LEU A 339 10.33 -12.35 -4.36
C LEU A 339 10.11 -13.83 -4.04
N HIS A 340 9.99 -14.15 -2.75
CA HIS A 340 9.56 -15.46 -2.25
C HIS A 340 8.21 -15.30 -1.51
N ARG A 341 7.31 -16.27 -1.62
CA ARG A 341 5.98 -16.22 -0.98
C ARG A 341 5.77 -17.34 0.03
N TYR A 342 5.31 -16.97 1.22
CA TYR A 342 4.99 -17.87 2.34
C TYR A 342 3.57 -17.61 2.82
N GLY A 343 2.59 -18.23 2.15
CA GLY A 343 1.18 -17.97 2.38
C GLY A 343 0.81 -16.53 1.98
N THR A 344 0.30 -15.74 2.93
CA THR A 344 -0.11 -14.34 2.71
C THR A 344 1.02 -13.33 2.93
N ARG A 345 2.27 -13.78 2.92
CA ARG A 345 3.46 -12.94 3.19
C ARG A 345 4.47 -13.10 2.06
N ASP A 346 4.90 -11.98 1.53
CA ASP A 346 5.99 -11.89 0.56
C ASP A 346 7.29 -11.49 1.26
N LEU A 347 8.38 -12.05 0.76
CA LEU A 347 9.74 -11.79 1.19
C LEU A 347 10.55 -11.34 -0.03
N LEU A 348 11.02 -10.10 -0.01
CA LEU A 348 11.85 -9.51 -1.05
C LEU A 348 13.32 -9.57 -0.60
N VAL A 349 14.17 -10.15 -1.43
CA VAL A 349 15.63 -10.14 -1.24
C VAL A 349 16.24 -9.25 -2.31
N GLU A 350 16.88 -8.18 -1.89
CA GLU A 350 17.58 -7.23 -2.76
C GLU A 350 19.07 -7.55 -2.78
N TYR A 351 19.69 -7.58 -3.96
CA TYR A 351 21.08 -7.98 -4.18
C TYR A 351 21.92 -6.84 -4.77
N GLU A 352 23.23 -6.89 -4.53
CA GLU A 352 24.18 -5.96 -5.13
C GLU A 352 24.47 -6.32 -6.59
N LEU A 353 24.06 -5.43 -7.51
CA LEU A 353 24.34 -5.56 -8.95
C LEU A 353 25.85 -5.54 -9.23
N GLY A 354 26.31 -6.54 -10.00
CA GLY A 354 27.68 -6.57 -10.52
C GLY A 354 28.74 -7.18 -9.59
N SER A 355 28.34 -7.68 -8.42
CA SER A 355 29.22 -8.48 -7.55
C SER A 355 29.27 -9.96 -8.01
N ALA A 356 30.42 -10.62 -7.90
CA ALA A 356 30.50 -12.05 -8.15
C ALA A 356 29.68 -12.81 -7.10
N GLY A 357 28.65 -13.53 -7.53
CA GLY A 357 27.75 -14.28 -6.63
C GLY A 357 26.58 -13.49 -6.03
N GLU A 358 26.41 -12.21 -6.41
CA GLU A 358 25.29 -11.33 -6.00
C GLU A 358 24.96 -11.42 -4.50
N THR A 359 25.64 -10.61 -3.70
CA THR A 359 25.46 -10.61 -2.23
C THR A 359 24.17 -9.88 -1.85
N PRO A 360 23.33 -10.39 -0.93
CA PRO A 360 22.11 -9.71 -0.53
C PRO A 360 22.42 -8.48 0.32
N LEU A 361 21.75 -7.37 -0.02
CA LEU A 361 21.82 -6.06 0.63
C LEU A 361 20.76 -5.93 1.72
N SER A 362 19.54 -6.36 1.44
CA SER A 362 18.44 -6.29 2.39
C SER A 362 17.40 -7.39 2.16
N ILE A 363 16.69 -7.73 3.23
CA ILE A 363 15.55 -8.63 3.20
C ILE A 363 14.34 -7.86 3.72
N THR A 364 13.26 -7.82 2.94
CA THR A 364 12.04 -7.10 3.31
C THR A 364 10.86 -8.06 3.33
N ALA A 365 10.24 -8.19 4.49
CA ALA A 365 8.97 -8.91 4.64
C ALA A 365 7.80 -7.93 4.52
N VAL A 366 6.79 -8.28 3.71
CA VAL A 366 5.53 -7.52 3.53
C VAL A 366 4.34 -8.49 3.38
N PRO A 367 3.11 -8.11 3.75
CA PRO A 367 1.93 -8.85 3.34
C PRO A 367 1.87 -8.92 1.81
N VAL A 368 1.33 -10.01 1.27
CA VAL A 368 1.11 -10.16 -0.18
C VAL A 368 0.39 -8.92 -0.69
N GLY A 369 0.91 -8.37 -1.79
CA GLY A 369 0.45 -7.17 -2.50
C GLY A 369 0.27 -5.90 -1.66
N VAL A 370 1.02 -5.78 -0.57
CA VAL A 370 1.33 -4.49 0.00
C VAL A 370 2.58 -3.95 -0.69
N SER A 371 2.51 -2.72 -1.20
CA SER A 371 3.69 -1.99 -1.64
C SER A 371 4.18 -1.04 -0.56
N ILE A 372 5.50 -0.98 -0.43
CA ILE A 372 6.17 -0.07 0.48
C ILE A 372 7.18 0.77 -0.27
N SER A 373 7.34 2.00 0.20
CA SER A 373 8.47 2.85 -0.19
C SER A 373 9.37 2.99 1.03
N HIS A 374 10.67 2.78 0.85
CA HIS A 374 11.67 3.02 1.89
C HIS A 374 12.09 4.51 1.95
N GLY A 375 11.85 5.25 0.85
CA GLY A 375 12.13 6.66 0.68
C GLY A 375 10.95 7.57 1.04
N ILE A 376 10.25 7.29 2.15
CA ILE A 376 9.14 8.13 2.61
C ILE A 376 9.65 9.56 2.82
N HIS A 377 8.93 10.60 2.35
CA HIS A 377 9.27 11.99 2.67
C HIS A 377 9.08 12.24 4.18
N ARG A 378 10.20 12.39 4.89
CA ARG A 378 10.29 12.25 6.33
C ARG A 378 10.15 13.60 7.04
N TRP A 379 9.33 13.66 8.09
CA TRP A 379 9.56 14.58 9.19
C TRP A 379 9.56 13.79 10.51
N ARG A 380 10.42 14.20 11.45
CA ARG A 380 10.61 13.48 12.72
C ARG A 380 9.40 13.71 13.59
N SER A 381 8.50 12.73 13.63
CA SER A 381 7.28 12.83 14.44
C SER A 381 7.50 12.47 15.91
N GLY A 382 8.51 11.65 16.21
CA GLY A 382 8.58 10.99 17.51
C GLY A 382 7.31 10.17 17.77
N GLU A 383 6.73 10.30 18.97
CA GLU A 383 5.53 9.54 19.40
C GLU A 383 4.19 10.19 19.00
N PHE A 384 4.18 11.35 18.35
CA PHE A 384 2.91 12.09 18.15
C PHE A 384 1.89 11.38 17.28
N THR A 385 2.38 10.74 16.23
CA THR A 385 1.54 9.96 15.32
C THR A 385 1.02 8.69 15.99
N LEU A 386 1.74 8.17 16.99
CA LEU A 386 1.26 7.09 17.85
C LEU A 386 0.07 7.53 18.74
N PHE A 387 0.05 8.78 19.21
CA PHE A 387 -1.11 9.33 19.94
C PHE A 387 -2.34 9.53 19.06
N LEU A 388 -2.14 9.98 17.81
CA LEU A 388 -3.23 10.07 16.82
C LEU A 388 -3.79 8.68 16.51
N ASP A 389 -2.92 7.68 16.33
CA ASP A 389 -3.33 6.30 16.07
C ASP A 389 -4.10 5.67 17.25
N ALA A 390 -3.85 6.13 18.48
CA ALA A 390 -4.55 5.66 19.67
C ALA A 390 -6.01 6.15 19.74
N LEU A 391 -6.34 7.27 19.10
CA LEU A 391 -7.70 7.83 19.12
C LEU A 391 -8.71 6.85 18.53
N GLY A 392 -9.87 6.76 19.18
CA GLY A 392 -10.93 5.86 18.78
C GLY A 392 -10.62 4.39 19.02
N ARG A 393 -9.50 4.00 19.63
CA ARG A 393 -9.24 2.58 19.96
C ARG A 393 -9.86 2.14 21.28
N PRO A 394 -10.19 0.85 21.43
CA PRO A 394 -10.57 0.25 22.71
C PRO A 394 -9.47 0.41 23.78
N GLU A 395 -9.85 0.44 25.06
CA GLU A 395 -8.91 0.62 26.17
C GLU A 395 -7.94 -0.54 26.40
N ASP A 396 -8.28 -1.73 25.90
CA ASP A 396 -7.52 -2.98 25.95
C ASP A 396 -6.62 -3.20 24.72
N ASP A 397 -6.62 -2.28 23.75
CA ASP A 397 -5.72 -2.33 22.60
C ASP A 397 -4.24 -2.23 23.06
N PRO A 398 -3.32 -3.08 22.55
CA PRO A 398 -1.90 -3.05 22.91
C PRO A 398 -1.24 -1.68 22.74
N LEU A 399 -1.63 -0.94 21.69
CA LEU A 399 -1.13 0.41 21.47
C LEU A 399 -1.57 1.34 22.61
N VAL A 400 -2.83 1.24 23.04
CA VAL A 400 -3.37 2.06 24.14
C VAL A 400 -2.69 1.70 25.46
N ALA A 401 -2.41 0.42 25.71
CA ALA A 401 -1.64 -0.02 26.87
C ALA A 401 -0.22 0.56 26.87
N HIS A 402 0.45 0.59 25.71
CA HIS A 402 1.76 1.23 25.55
C HIS A 402 1.68 2.73 25.85
N VAL A 403 0.75 3.45 25.21
CA VAL A 403 0.57 4.90 25.39
C VAL A 403 0.32 5.24 26.87
N ARG A 404 -0.53 4.46 27.55
CA ARG A 404 -0.84 4.62 28.98
C ARG A 404 0.38 4.45 29.87
N GLY A 405 1.33 3.61 29.48
CA GLY A 405 2.58 3.37 30.20
C GLY A 405 3.63 4.47 30.03
N LEU A 406 3.45 5.39 29.09
CA LEU A 406 4.41 6.45 28.82
C LEU A 406 4.41 7.51 29.97
N PRO A 407 5.57 7.82 30.57
CA PRO A 407 5.63 8.78 31.66
C PRO A 407 5.14 10.18 31.25
N GLY A 408 4.18 10.73 31.99
CA GLY A 408 3.62 12.07 31.75
C GLY A 408 2.56 12.13 30.66
N VAL A 409 2.04 10.96 30.24
CA VAL A 409 0.88 10.86 29.36
C VAL A 409 -0.37 10.55 30.18
N ARG A 410 -1.46 11.25 29.88
CA ARG A 410 -2.80 10.97 30.41
C ARG A 410 -3.76 10.64 29.29
N LEU A 411 -4.55 9.59 29.47
CA LEU A 411 -5.57 9.19 28.51
C LEU A 411 -6.97 9.60 29.00
N GLY A 412 -7.75 10.20 28.11
CA GLY A 412 -9.19 10.38 28.27
C GLY A 412 -9.95 9.41 27.39
N SER A 413 -11.00 8.78 27.94
CA SER A 413 -11.86 7.87 27.19
C SER A 413 -13.31 8.34 27.14
N ARG A 414 -14.00 8.01 26.06
CA ARG A 414 -15.42 8.28 25.83
C ARG A 414 -16.05 7.02 25.26
N ARG A 415 -17.06 6.48 25.94
CA ARG A 415 -17.77 5.25 25.55
C ARG A 415 -16.82 4.05 25.33
N GLY A 416 -15.84 3.87 26.21
CA GLY A 416 -14.89 2.75 26.17
C GLY A 416 -13.84 2.84 25.06
N ARG A 417 -13.70 4.01 24.42
CA ARG A 417 -12.71 4.27 23.38
C ARG A 417 -11.89 5.50 23.75
N ILE A 418 -10.62 5.54 23.37
CA ILE A 418 -9.77 6.70 23.64
C ILE A 418 -10.28 7.92 22.86
N ALA A 419 -10.50 9.02 23.56
CA ALA A 419 -10.97 10.29 23.00
C ALA A 419 -9.90 11.37 23.06
N SER A 420 -8.96 11.27 24.00
CA SER A 420 -7.84 12.20 24.10
C SER A 420 -6.59 11.57 24.71
N VAL A 421 -5.45 12.14 24.35
CA VAL A 421 -4.12 11.91 24.91
C VAL A 421 -3.53 13.27 25.28
N GLU A 422 -3.27 13.49 26.57
CA GLU A 422 -2.68 14.72 27.09
C GLU A 422 -1.21 14.48 27.47
N ILE A 423 -0.34 15.40 27.05
CA ILE A 423 1.10 15.42 27.31
C ILE A 423 1.43 16.70 28.04
N GLY A 424 2.07 16.59 29.20
CA GLY A 424 2.28 17.72 30.10
C GLY A 424 1.07 18.00 30.99
N GLY A 425 1.09 19.10 31.75
CA GLY A 425 -0.02 19.48 32.66
C GLY A 425 0.28 19.26 34.16
N ARG A 426 -0.75 19.29 35.01
CA ARG A 426 -0.58 19.26 36.49
C ARG A 426 0.08 17.95 36.95
N GLY A 427 1.35 18.05 37.35
CA GLY A 427 2.16 16.98 37.94
C GLY A 427 3.30 16.46 37.05
N TYR A 428 3.35 16.87 35.77
CA TYR A 428 4.40 16.47 34.83
C TYR A 428 4.84 17.71 34.05
N GLN A 429 6.01 18.27 34.42
CA GLN A 429 6.53 19.50 33.81
C GLN A 429 7.01 19.29 32.36
N SER A 430 7.27 20.41 31.67
CA SER A 430 7.74 20.57 30.29
C SER A 430 8.94 19.70 29.90
N GLU A 431 9.74 19.23 30.86
CA GLU A 431 10.92 18.37 30.68
C GLU A 431 10.68 17.07 29.89
N ARG A 432 9.41 16.68 29.63
CA ARG A 432 9.03 15.45 28.92
C ARG A 432 8.83 15.61 27.42
N PHE A 433 8.64 16.83 26.95
CA PHE A 433 8.45 17.13 25.55
C PHE A 433 9.58 16.62 24.62
N PRO A 434 10.88 16.75 24.97
CA PRO A 434 11.98 16.13 24.21
C PRO A 434 11.90 14.61 24.07
N ALA A 435 11.25 13.93 25.02
CA ALA A 435 11.12 12.46 24.99
C ALA A 435 10.14 11.98 23.92
N PHE A 436 9.17 12.83 23.54
CA PHE A 436 8.13 12.49 22.57
C PHE A 436 8.33 13.15 21.21
N VAL A 437 9.14 14.22 21.13
CA VAL A 437 9.48 14.91 19.88
C VAL A 437 10.98 15.00 19.72
N LYS A 438 11.53 14.25 18.77
CA LYS A 438 12.96 14.26 18.50
C LYS A 438 13.41 15.63 17.99
N GLY A 439 14.30 16.28 18.74
CA GLY A 439 14.81 17.62 18.43
C GLY A 439 14.09 18.76 19.17
N MET A 440 13.06 18.45 19.96
CA MET A 440 12.40 19.43 20.82
C MET A 440 13.26 19.74 22.04
N THR A 441 13.36 21.02 22.39
CA THR A 441 14.10 21.50 23.56
C THR A 441 13.36 21.15 24.85
N ALA A 442 14.06 21.17 25.99
CA ALA A 442 13.47 20.88 27.30
C ALA A 442 12.38 21.90 27.70
N ASP A 443 12.52 23.12 27.22
CA ASP A 443 11.56 24.21 27.40
C ASP A 443 11.08 24.69 26.02
N PRO A 444 10.20 23.90 25.36
CA PRO A 444 9.81 24.20 24.00
C PRO A 444 8.83 25.37 23.94
N THR A 445 9.03 26.23 22.96
CA THR A 445 8.12 27.31 22.58
C THR A 445 7.24 26.89 21.42
N ARG A 446 6.18 27.66 21.14
CA ARG A 446 5.28 27.42 19.99
C ARG A 446 6.03 27.34 18.64
N SER A 447 7.14 28.04 18.49
CA SER A 447 7.98 27.99 17.27
C SER A 447 8.84 26.74 17.14
N ASP A 448 9.06 25.99 18.23
CA ASP A 448 9.88 24.78 18.23
C ASP A 448 9.11 23.54 17.74
N ILE A 449 7.83 23.69 17.42
CA ILE A 449 6.95 22.59 17.03
C ILE A 449 7.23 22.15 15.57
N PRO A 450 7.62 20.89 15.33
CA PRO A 450 8.01 20.42 13.99
C PRO A 450 6.83 20.07 13.08
N PHE A 451 5.58 20.25 13.53
CA PHE A 451 4.35 19.89 12.80
C PHE A 451 3.95 20.89 11.70
N GLY A 452 4.90 21.68 11.20
CA GLY A 452 4.61 22.79 10.31
C GLY A 452 3.69 23.85 10.93
N LYS A 453 3.14 24.70 10.07
CA LYS A 453 2.30 25.82 10.49
C LYS A 453 0.95 25.34 11.02
N PRO A 454 0.46 25.87 12.15
CA PRO A 454 -0.89 25.58 12.64
C PRO A 454 -1.97 26.00 11.64
N HIS A 455 -3.10 25.29 11.68
CA HIS A 455 -4.28 25.63 10.87
C HIS A 455 -4.99 26.85 11.48
N ASP A 456 -5.14 26.82 12.81
CA ASP A 456 -5.70 27.92 13.59
C ASP A 456 -4.72 28.28 14.73
N SER A 457 -4.57 29.57 15.00
CA SER A 457 -3.74 30.09 16.10
C SER A 457 -4.47 31.19 16.86
N GLY A 458 -4.34 31.18 18.18
CA GLY A 458 -4.74 32.25 19.08
C GLY A 458 -3.56 32.78 19.90
N ASP A 459 -3.86 33.64 20.87
CA ASP A 459 -2.85 34.22 21.77
C ASP A 459 -2.13 33.14 22.60
N HIS A 460 -2.86 32.08 22.97
CA HIS A 460 -2.36 30.99 23.82
C HIS A 460 -2.41 29.61 23.16
N ASP A 461 -3.03 29.48 21.99
CA ASP A 461 -3.44 28.19 21.45
C ASP A 461 -3.00 28.00 20.00
N ASP A 462 -2.56 26.79 19.66
CA ASP A 462 -2.37 26.36 18.27
C ASP A 462 -3.11 25.06 18.00
N LEU A 463 -3.87 25.02 16.90
CA LEU A 463 -4.61 23.84 16.46
C LEU A 463 -4.10 23.34 15.11
N ARG A 464 -3.97 22.02 15.01
CA ARG A 464 -3.65 21.29 13.78
C ARG A 464 -4.62 20.15 13.58
N TYR A 465 -5.22 20.09 12.40
CA TYR A 465 -6.19 19.06 12.04
C TYR A 465 -5.53 17.99 11.18
N PHE A 466 -5.91 16.75 11.46
CA PHE A 466 -5.55 15.53 10.74
C PHE A 466 -6.83 14.71 10.54
N ASP A 467 -6.80 13.75 9.61
CA ASP A 467 -7.96 12.89 9.35
C ASP A 467 -8.39 12.10 10.60
N GLN A 468 -7.44 11.77 11.47
CA GLN A 468 -7.67 11.04 12.72
C GLN A 468 -8.18 11.92 13.88
N GLY A 469 -7.94 13.23 13.83
CA GLY A 469 -8.25 14.12 14.96
C GLY A 469 -7.48 15.44 14.95
N CYS A 470 -7.40 16.07 16.12
CA CYS A 470 -6.82 17.39 16.34
C CYS A 470 -5.66 17.33 17.34
N ILE A 471 -4.58 18.05 17.04
CA ILE A 471 -3.51 18.36 17.99
C ILE A 471 -3.71 19.80 18.45
N HIS A 472 -3.88 19.97 19.76
CA HIS A 472 -3.99 21.25 20.44
C HIS A 472 -2.75 21.49 21.29
N VAL A 473 -2.08 22.62 21.06
CA VAL A 473 -0.91 23.05 21.83
C VAL A 473 -1.33 24.26 22.65
N LEU A 474 -1.17 24.19 23.96
CA LEU A 474 -1.47 25.25 24.91
C LEU A 474 -0.19 25.87 25.46
N SER A 475 -0.10 27.19 25.35
CA SER A 475 0.94 28.02 25.94
C SER A 475 0.31 29.05 26.87
N ALA A 476 0.27 28.75 28.17
CA ALA A 476 -0.42 29.59 29.17
C ALA A 476 0.13 31.03 29.25
N ASP A 477 1.40 31.24 28.95
CA ASP A 477 2.05 32.58 28.88
C ASP A 477 2.12 33.14 27.45
N GLY A 478 1.53 32.44 26.48
CA GLY A 478 1.54 32.76 25.05
C GLY A 478 2.80 32.31 24.30
N THR A 479 3.82 31.81 25.00
CA THR A 479 5.13 31.48 24.43
C THR A 479 5.57 30.04 24.71
N ALA A 480 5.71 29.67 25.99
CA ALA A 480 6.18 28.36 26.42
C ALA A 480 5.05 27.35 26.36
N ILE A 481 5.32 26.16 25.80
CA ILE A 481 4.33 25.09 25.73
C ILE A 481 4.15 24.50 27.12
N THR A 482 2.90 24.48 27.58
CA THR A 482 2.50 23.93 28.88
C THR A 482 1.84 22.57 28.75
N THR A 483 1.08 22.36 27.67
CA THR A 483 0.34 21.12 27.45
C THR A 483 0.15 20.90 25.95
N ILE A 484 0.21 19.64 25.52
CA ILE A 484 -0.20 19.23 24.18
C ILE A 484 -1.27 18.16 24.32
N THR A 485 -2.42 18.39 23.71
CA THR A 485 -3.57 17.47 23.74
C THR A 485 -3.86 16.98 22.34
N VAL A 486 -3.84 15.67 22.15
CA VAL A 486 -4.27 14.98 20.93
C VAL A 486 -5.68 14.46 21.19
N SER A 487 -6.65 14.80 20.34
CA SER A 487 -8.06 14.49 20.62
C SER A 487 -8.87 14.26 19.36
N SER A 488 -9.97 13.50 19.46
CA SER A 488 -10.84 13.21 18.31
C SER A 488 -11.62 14.42 17.82
N GLU A 489 -11.91 15.36 18.70
CA GLU A 489 -12.67 16.59 18.44
C GLU A 489 -11.83 17.79 18.93
N PRO A 490 -11.84 18.92 18.22
CA PRO A 490 -11.15 20.11 18.71
C PRO A 490 -11.75 20.59 20.04
N PRO A 491 -10.94 21.21 20.91
CA PRO A 491 -11.42 21.76 22.18
C PRO A 491 -12.53 22.80 21.99
N GLU A 492 -13.54 22.75 22.85
CA GLU A 492 -14.62 23.74 22.89
C GLU A 492 -14.12 25.04 23.55
N ASN A 493 -14.52 26.20 23.01
CA ASN A 493 -14.26 27.54 23.57
C ASN A 493 -12.80 28.03 23.55
N VAL A 494 -12.05 27.71 22.50
CA VAL A 494 -10.71 28.30 22.27
C VAL A 494 -10.82 29.54 21.39
N ASP A 495 -10.20 30.66 21.79
CA ASP A 495 -10.18 31.90 21.01
C ASP A 495 -9.10 31.80 19.92
N ILE A 496 -9.50 31.37 18.73
CA ILE A 496 -8.62 31.06 17.61
C ILE A 496 -8.94 31.91 16.37
N HIS A 497 -7.90 32.31 15.66
CA HIS A 497 -8.02 32.96 14.37
C HIS A 497 -7.65 31.97 13.25
N ARG A 498 -8.57 31.76 12.31
CA ARG A 498 -8.32 30.94 11.12
C ARG A 498 -7.27 31.59 10.25
N PHE A 499 -6.20 30.88 9.92
CA PHE A 499 -5.21 31.41 8.99
C PHE A 499 -5.77 31.34 7.55
N THR A 500 -6.30 32.44 7.02
CA THR A 500 -6.60 32.54 5.58
C THR A 500 -5.29 32.74 4.80
N PRO A 501 -4.91 31.82 3.89
CA PRO A 501 -3.81 32.07 2.99
C PRO A 501 -4.27 33.17 2.01
N PHE A 502 -3.47 34.23 1.90
CA PHE A 502 -3.71 35.43 1.07
C PHE A 502 -4.75 36.43 1.60
N GLY A 503 -4.36 37.19 2.62
CA GLY A 503 -4.81 38.58 2.75
C GLY A 503 -4.04 39.43 1.75
N GLY A 504 -4.65 39.73 0.60
CA GLY A 504 -4.12 40.69 -0.35
C GLY A 504 -4.02 42.08 0.26
N ARG A 505 -2.84 42.68 0.15
CA ARG A 505 -2.71 44.07 -0.29
C ARG A 505 -2.13 44.06 -1.69
#